data_AF-A0A2D3W4A2-F1
#
_entry.id   AF-A0A2D3W4A2-F1
#
_cell.length_a   1.000
_cell.length_b   1.000
_cell.length_c   1.000
_cell.angle_alpha   90.00
_cell.angle_beta   90.00
_cell.angle_gamma   90.00
#
_symmetry.space_group_name_H-M   'P 1'
#
loop_
_entity.id
_entity.type
_entity.pdbx_description
1 polymer ?
#
loop_
_entity_poly.entity_id
_entity_poly.type
_entity_poly.pdbx_seq_one_letter_code
_entity_poly.pdbx_strand_id
1 'polypeptide(L)'
;MKSKFYESLEHSISQSRLSTYKQDDYKEIDILTSYVLNAKISQNFYFLLQNLEVSLRNAIYYSYKKHYPTKGFFYLHESNSFNRYKSKKEIHSRECWKMLCGVKYKLRHLQCLTDGKVIAELNFGFWTELLTSTDSKYINLWRTIFSDVFPNYEMQSSIDHDKHLIGAKIDNIRNFRNRIFHYEPIYNQNNLQDMHAEIFDILGWLNKDMKILNELFDEFKHIETDRKRIFNILEKF
;
A
#
# COMPACT_ATOMS: atom_id res chain seq x y z
N MET A 1 -2.84 -40.48 6.30
CA MET A 1 -2.10 -40.63 5.03
C MET A 1 -2.63 -39.53 4.13
N LYS A 2 -1.76 -38.72 3.52
CA LYS A 2 -2.19 -37.53 2.78
C LYS A 2 -2.97 -37.92 1.53
N SER A 3 -3.97 -37.14 1.15
CA SER A 3 -4.69 -37.39 -0.10
C SER A 3 -3.74 -37.16 -1.29
N LYS A 4 -3.88 -37.95 -2.37
CA LYS A 4 -3.07 -37.77 -3.59
C LYS A 4 -3.21 -36.36 -4.15
N PHE A 5 -4.39 -35.77 -4.01
CA PHE A 5 -4.68 -34.39 -4.42
C PHE A 5 -3.86 -33.39 -3.58
N TYR A 6 -3.87 -33.52 -2.25
CA TYR A 6 -3.10 -32.65 -1.36
C TYR A 6 -1.60 -32.76 -1.62
N GLU A 7 -1.07 -33.97 -1.78
CA GLU A 7 0.37 -34.19 -2.08
C GLU A 7 0.79 -33.52 -3.39
N SER A 8 -0.03 -33.62 -4.44
CA SER A 8 0.22 -32.95 -5.71
C SER A 8 0.26 -31.43 -5.57
N LEU A 9 -0.67 -30.84 -4.80
CA LEU A 9 -0.69 -29.40 -4.56
C LEU A 9 0.48 -28.93 -3.69
N GLU A 10 0.83 -29.70 -2.66
CA GLU A 10 1.96 -29.41 -1.77
C GLU A 10 3.28 -29.40 -2.53
N HIS A 11 3.46 -30.26 -3.53
CA HIS A 11 4.65 -30.24 -4.39
C HIS A 11 4.76 -28.93 -5.20
N SER A 12 3.64 -28.37 -5.67
CA SER A 12 3.64 -27.10 -6.43
C SER A 12 3.69 -25.84 -5.54
N ILE A 13 2.99 -25.85 -4.41
CA ILE A 13 2.86 -24.68 -3.51
C ILE A 13 4.02 -24.63 -2.50
N SER A 14 4.65 -25.76 -2.23
CA SER A 14 5.60 -26.07 -1.14
C SER A 14 4.95 -26.31 0.22
N GLN A 15 5.53 -27.26 0.96
CA GLN A 15 5.17 -27.56 2.34
C GLN A 15 5.35 -26.36 3.28
N SER A 16 6.45 -25.61 3.11
CA SER A 16 6.74 -24.44 3.96
C SER A 16 5.70 -23.34 3.82
N ARG A 17 5.04 -23.24 2.66
CA ARG A 17 3.94 -22.30 2.44
C ARG A 17 2.63 -22.80 3.05
N LEU A 18 2.26 -24.06 2.79
CA LEU A 18 1.02 -24.64 3.31
C LEU A 18 1.05 -24.76 4.84
N SER A 19 2.21 -24.98 5.45
CA SER A 19 2.34 -25.07 6.91
C SER A 19 1.94 -23.78 7.63
N THR A 20 2.03 -22.62 6.98
CA THR A 20 1.58 -21.33 7.55
C THR A 20 0.06 -21.23 7.75
N TYR A 21 -0.70 -22.13 7.12
CA TYR A 21 -2.16 -22.23 7.24
C TYR A 21 -2.60 -23.37 8.17
N LYS A 22 -1.65 -24.12 8.74
CA LYS A 22 -1.93 -25.24 9.63
C LYS A 22 -2.18 -24.75 11.06
N GLN A 23 -3.24 -25.25 11.68
CA GLN A 23 -3.51 -25.15 13.12
C GLN A 23 -3.57 -26.56 13.72
N ASP A 24 -3.53 -26.67 15.05
CA ASP A 24 -3.38 -27.95 15.76
C ASP A 24 -4.47 -28.99 15.39
N ASP A 25 -5.68 -28.53 15.03
CA ASP A 25 -6.83 -29.37 14.67
C ASP A 25 -7.17 -29.43 13.16
N TYR A 26 -6.39 -28.77 12.30
CA TYR A 26 -6.75 -28.64 10.88
C TYR A 26 -6.42 -29.90 10.07
N LYS A 27 -7.40 -30.36 9.29
CA LYS A 27 -7.20 -31.38 8.25
C LYS A 27 -6.64 -30.72 6.98
N GLU A 28 -6.20 -31.56 6.04
CA GLU A 28 -5.70 -31.13 4.72
C GLU A 28 -6.67 -30.18 3.99
N ILE A 29 -7.97 -30.49 4.04
CA ILE A 29 -9.01 -29.65 3.44
C ILE A 29 -9.11 -28.27 4.12
N ASP A 30 -8.91 -28.18 5.44
CA ASP A 30 -8.97 -26.92 6.19
C ASP A 30 -7.77 -26.02 5.85
N ILE A 31 -6.59 -26.63 5.68
CA ILE A 31 -5.37 -25.95 5.23
C ILE A 31 -5.58 -25.37 3.83
N LEU A 32 -6.06 -26.18 2.89
CA LEU A 32 -6.34 -25.71 1.52
C LEU A 32 -7.46 -24.66 1.49
N THR A 33 -8.51 -24.84 2.30
CA THR A 33 -9.59 -23.85 2.43
C THR A 33 -9.05 -22.51 2.90
N SER A 34 -8.18 -22.51 3.91
CA SER A 34 -7.56 -21.30 4.47
C SER A 34 -6.60 -20.64 3.47
N TYR A 35 -5.85 -21.45 2.71
CA TYR A 35 -4.98 -20.97 1.62
C TYR A 35 -5.78 -20.23 0.54
N VAL A 36 -6.87 -20.84 0.04
CA VAL A 36 -7.73 -20.23 -0.98
C VAL A 36 -8.48 -19.02 -0.43
N LEU A 37 -8.98 -19.10 0.81
CA LEU A 37 -9.65 -17.99 1.48
C LEU A 37 -8.71 -16.78 1.61
N ASN A 38 -7.45 -17.00 1.96
CA ASN A 38 -6.46 -15.93 2.03
C ASN A 38 -6.27 -15.20 0.70
N ALA A 39 -6.21 -15.95 -0.41
CA ALA A 39 -6.12 -15.38 -1.74
C ALA A 39 -7.39 -14.59 -2.10
N LYS A 40 -8.58 -15.07 -1.72
CA LYS A 40 -9.85 -14.38 -1.95
C LYS A 40 -9.98 -13.09 -1.13
N ILE A 41 -9.60 -13.11 0.13
CA ILE A 41 -9.55 -11.89 0.96
C ILE A 41 -8.55 -10.89 0.37
N SER A 42 -7.37 -11.37 -0.02
CA SER A 42 -6.34 -10.54 -0.66
C SER A 42 -6.84 -9.91 -1.97
N GLN A 43 -7.63 -10.64 -2.76
CA GLN A 43 -8.26 -10.14 -3.98
C GLN A 43 -9.21 -8.96 -3.69
N ASN A 44 -10.03 -9.05 -2.64
CA ASN A 44 -10.96 -7.97 -2.27
C ASN A 44 -10.21 -6.69 -1.86
N PHE A 45 -9.10 -6.82 -1.14
CA PHE A 45 -8.28 -5.66 -0.79
C PHE A 45 -7.46 -5.09 -1.94
N TYR A 46 -7.20 -5.86 -3.00
CA TYR A 46 -6.32 -5.43 -4.09
C TYR A 46 -6.80 -4.13 -4.76
N PHE A 47 -8.07 -4.08 -5.17
CA PHE A 47 -8.65 -2.91 -5.82
C PHE A 47 -8.62 -1.68 -4.92
N LEU A 48 -9.00 -1.88 -3.65
CA LEU A 48 -9.03 -0.84 -2.63
C LEU A 48 -7.63 -0.25 -2.36
N LEU A 49 -6.62 -1.11 -2.17
CA LEU A 49 -5.23 -0.71 -1.94
C LEU A 49 -4.60 -0.03 -3.16
N GLN A 50 -4.89 -0.53 -4.36
CA GLN A 50 -4.42 0.09 -5.61
C GLN A 50 -4.94 1.52 -5.74
N ASN A 51 -6.24 1.73 -5.54
CA ASN A 51 -6.86 3.04 -5.64
C ASN A 51 -6.36 3.99 -4.55
N LEU A 52 -6.15 3.50 -3.33
CA LEU A 52 -5.53 4.27 -2.25
C LEU A 52 -4.12 4.75 -2.64
N GLU A 53 -3.24 3.85 -3.11
CA GLU A 53 -1.85 4.17 -3.47
C GLU A 53 -1.78 5.20 -4.61
N VAL A 54 -2.60 5.01 -5.65
CA VAL A 54 -2.67 5.92 -6.80
C VAL A 54 -3.25 7.28 -6.40
N SER A 55 -4.30 7.30 -5.57
CA SER A 55 -4.91 8.55 -5.12
C SER A 55 -3.97 9.35 -4.23
N LEU A 56 -3.30 8.70 -3.27
CA LEU A 56 -2.37 9.36 -2.36
C LEU A 56 -1.19 9.98 -3.11
N ARG A 57 -0.52 9.22 -4.00
CA ARG A 57 0.65 9.75 -4.74
C ARG A 57 0.27 10.93 -5.62
N ASN A 58 -0.89 10.87 -6.27
CA ASN A 58 -1.36 11.93 -7.14
C ASN A 58 -1.75 13.18 -6.33
N ALA A 59 -2.46 13.00 -5.22
CA ALA A 59 -2.81 14.09 -4.32
C ALA A 59 -1.56 14.81 -3.81
N ILE A 60 -0.55 14.08 -3.31
CA ILE A 60 0.73 14.66 -2.87
C ILE A 60 1.41 15.43 -4.00
N TYR A 61 1.48 14.85 -5.20
CA TYR A 61 2.14 15.48 -6.34
C TYR A 61 1.46 16.78 -6.76
N TYR A 62 0.14 16.76 -6.97
CA TYR A 62 -0.60 17.93 -7.42
C TYR A 62 -0.61 19.04 -6.37
N SER A 63 -0.79 18.69 -5.09
CA SER A 63 -0.71 19.65 -3.99
C SER A 63 0.69 20.29 -3.90
N TYR A 64 1.75 19.53 -4.11
CA TYR A 64 3.09 20.11 -4.20
C TYR A 64 3.22 21.08 -5.37
N LYS A 65 2.83 20.66 -6.59
CA LYS A 65 2.98 21.50 -7.79
C LYS A 65 2.19 22.81 -7.70
N LYS A 66 1.04 22.79 -7.03
CA LYS A 66 0.23 23.98 -6.74
C LYS A 66 1.00 25.01 -5.90
N HIS A 67 1.69 24.58 -4.85
CA HIS A 67 2.41 25.48 -3.92
C HIS A 67 3.86 25.79 -4.35
N TYR A 68 4.46 24.94 -5.18
CA TYR A 68 5.85 25.08 -5.62
C TYR A 68 5.98 24.92 -7.15
N PRO A 69 5.37 25.79 -7.96
CA PRO A 69 5.31 25.62 -9.42
C PRO A 69 6.67 25.70 -10.10
N THR A 70 7.58 26.51 -9.56
CA THR A 70 8.93 26.75 -10.14
C THR A 70 10.00 25.81 -9.57
N LYS A 71 9.71 25.11 -8.46
CA LYS A 71 10.65 24.13 -7.90
C LYS A 71 10.40 22.79 -8.55
N GLY A 72 11.48 22.12 -8.96
CA GLY A 72 11.40 20.71 -9.31
C GLY A 72 10.88 19.93 -8.10
N PHE A 73 9.78 19.20 -8.27
CA PHE A 73 9.29 18.29 -7.22
C PHE A 73 10.44 17.37 -6.87
N PHE A 74 10.90 17.36 -5.63
CA PHE A 74 11.85 16.36 -5.14
C PHE A 74 13.06 16.09 -6.06
N TYR A 75 13.59 17.14 -6.69
CA TYR A 75 14.67 17.03 -7.68
C TYR A 75 14.38 16.01 -8.81
N LEU A 76 13.13 15.83 -9.22
CA LEU A 76 12.76 14.94 -10.33
C LEU A 76 13.55 15.25 -11.61
N HIS A 77 13.96 16.50 -11.81
CA HIS A 77 14.77 16.95 -12.95
C HIS A 77 16.29 16.80 -12.78
N GLU A 78 16.80 16.45 -11.59
CA GLU A 78 18.24 16.20 -11.38
C GLU A 78 18.61 14.84 -11.98
N SER A 79 19.39 14.84 -13.07
CA SER A 79 19.81 13.62 -13.75
C SER A 79 20.98 12.90 -13.08
N ASN A 80 21.76 13.58 -12.23
CA ASN A 80 22.94 13.01 -11.60
C ASN A 80 22.67 12.57 -10.15
N SER A 81 22.56 11.26 -9.93
CA SER A 81 22.38 10.64 -8.61
C SER A 81 23.56 10.87 -7.64
N PHE A 82 24.75 11.20 -8.16
CA PHE A 82 25.97 11.47 -7.37
C PHE A 82 26.07 12.93 -6.89
N ASN A 83 25.25 13.85 -7.41
CA ASN A 83 25.25 15.24 -6.97
C ASN A 83 24.73 15.43 -5.53
N ARG A 84 24.21 14.35 -4.90
CA ARG A 84 23.78 14.29 -3.50
C ARG A 84 24.78 14.88 -2.50
N TYR A 85 26.08 14.63 -2.71
CA TYR A 85 27.13 14.97 -1.74
C TYR A 85 27.91 16.24 -2.07
N LYS A 86 27.68 16.87 -3.23
CA LYS A 86 28.46 18.03 -3.68
C LYS A 86 27.91 19.38 -3.22
N SER A 87 26.62 19.44 -2.92
CA SER A 87 26.01 20.64 -2.34
C SER A 87 25.33 20.27 -1.04
N LYS A 88 25.52 21.06 0.02
CA LYS A 88 24.88 20.91 1.35
C LYS A 88 23.35 21.09 1.32
N LYS A 89 22.68 20.81 0.21
CA LYS A 89 21.25 20.93 -0.01
C LYS A 89 20.59 19.56 0.08
N GLU A 90 20.67 18.92 1.25
CA GLU A 90 19.88 17.73 1.51
C GLU A 90 18.41 18.14 1.60
N ILE A 91 17.62 18.04 0.53
CA ILE A 91 16.16 18.31 0.59
C ILE A 91 15.36 17.08 1.03
N HIS A 92 15.99 15.90 1.01
CA HIS A 92 15.35 14.62 1.31
C HIS A 92 15.97 13.90 2.50
N SER A 93 15.13 13.12 3.20
CA SER A 93 15.63 12.05 4.08
C SER A 93 16.49 11.06 3.30
N ARG A 94 17.36 10.36 4.01
CA ARG A 94 18.29 9.41 3.39
C ARG A 94 17.58 8.32 2.59
N GLU A 95 16.45 7.83 3.10
CA GLU A 95 15.66 6.77 2.50
C GLU A 95 14.88 7.23 1.27
N CYS A 96 14.19 8.38 1.33
CA CYS A 96 13.52 8.95 0.15
C CYS A 96 14.51 9.15 -1.00
N TRP A 97 15.71 9.66 -0.71
CA TRP A 97 16.73 9.85 -1.75
C TRP A 97 17.20 8.53 -2.34
N LYS A 98 17.40 7.50 -1.51
CA LYS A 98 17.79 6.16 -1.97
C LYS A 98 16.75 5.59 -2.94
N MET A 99 15.47 5.71 -2.62
CA MET A 99 14.37 5.26 -3.48
C MET A 99 14.33 6.04 -4.80
N LEU A 100 14.44 7.37 -4.75
CA LEU A 100 14.50 8.23 -5.95
C LEU A 100 15.67 7.87 -6.87
N CYS A 101 16.86 7.63 -6.31
CA CYS A 101 18.03 7.19 -7.08
C CYS A 101 17.79 5.84 -7.75
N GLY A 102 17.18 4.89 -7.06
CA GLY A 102 16.84 3.58 -7.63
C GLY A 102 15.90 3.71 -8.83
N VAL A 103 14.85 4.51 -8.70
CA VAL A 103 13.91 4.79 -9.79
C VAL A 103 14.61 5.48 -10.97
N LYS A 104 15.41 6.52 -10.72
CA LYS A 104 16.16 7.22 -11.77
C LYS A 104 17.13 6.29 -12.50
N TYR A 105 17.84 5.43 -11.75
CA TYR A 105 18.72 4.44 -12.35
C TYR A 105 17.95 3.47 -13.25
N LYS A 106 16.77 3.01 -12.83
CA LYS A 106 15.89 2.16 -13.65
C LYS A 106 15.44 2.87 -14.92
N LEU A 107 15.08 4.15 -14.83
CA LEU A 107 14.55 4.96 -15.94
C LEU A 107 15.62 5.64 -16.80
N ARG A 108 16.92 5.42 -16.54
CA ARG A 108 18.04 6.10 -17.24
C ARG A 108 18.08 5.92 -18.75
N HIS A 109 17.43 4.88 -19.26
CA HIS A 109 17.40 4.55 -20.69
C HIS A 109 16.32 5.33 -21.46
N LEU A 110 15.42 6.02 -20.75
CA LEU A 110 14.38 6.82 -21.37
C LEU A 110 14.93 8.13 -21.90
N GLN A 111 14.63 8.43 -23.17
CA GLN A 111 15.05 9.66 -23.84
C GLN A 111 14.45 10.93 -23.20
N CYS A 112 13.25 10.83 -22.62
CA CYS A 112 12.59 11.90 -21.90
C CYS A 112 12.02 11.39 -20.57
N LEU A 113 12.58 11.90 -19.47
CA LEU A 113 12.15 11.63 -18.10
C LEU A 113 11.15 12.70 -17.65
N THR A 114 9.87 12.34 -17.60
CA THR A 114 8.79 13.20 -17.13
C THR A 114 8.45 12.89 -15.67
N ASP A 115 7.95 13.87 -14.93
CA ASP A 115 7.56 13.70 -13.52
C ASP A 115 6.64 12.49 -13.30
N GLY A 116 5.60 12.37 -14.14
CA GLY A 116 4.62 11.28 -14.06
C GLY A 116 5.24 9.88 -14.17
N LYS A 117 6.33 9.71 -14.94
CA LYS A 117 7.02 8.42 -15.07
C LYS A 117 7.78 8.07 -13.79
N VAL A 118 8.41 9.05 -13.16
CA VAL A 118 9.11 8.83 -11.89
C VAL A 118 8.10 8.54 -10.78
N ILE A 119 7.01 9.31 -10.70
CA ILE A 119 5.94 9.14 -9.71
C ILE A 119 5.28 7.77 -9.85
N ALA A 120 5.03 7.32 -11.08
CA ALA A 120 4.43 6.02 -11.33
C ALA A 120 5.32 4.84 -10.89
N GLU A 121 6.64 5.04 -10.91
CA GLU A 121 7.64 4.03 -10.56
C GLU A 121 8.02 4.05 -9.06
N LEU A 122 7.70 5.13 -8.34
CA LEU A 122 7.83 5.20 -6.89
C LEU A 122 6.75 4.34 -6.21
N ASN A 123 7.19 3.37 -5.41
CA ASN A 123 6.30 2.48 -4.67
C ASN A 123 5.60 3.19 -3.50
N PHE A 124 4.59 2.53 -2.93
CA PHE A 124 3.87 3.03 -1.76
C PHE A 124 4.79 3.48 -0.60
N GLY A 125 5.89 2.74 -0.37
CA GLY A 125 6.85 3.02 0.69
C GLY A 125 7.51 4.39 0.60
N PHE A 126 7.68 4.95 -0.60
CA PHE A 126 8.19 6.32 -0.74
C PHE A 126 7.21 7.34 -0.17
N TRP A 127 5.91 7.19 -0.47
CA TRP A 127 4.87 8.12 -0.05
C TRP A 127 4.59 8.03 1.44
N THR A 128 4.67 6.82 2.01
CA THR A 128 4.57 6.64 3.46
C THR A 128 5.78 7.23 4.18
N GLU A 129 7.00 7.00 3.71
CA GLU A 129 8.22 7.58 4.29
C GLU A 129 8.16 9.11 4.26
N LEU A 130 7.68 9.70 3.17
CA LEU A 130 7.49 11.15 3.08
C LEU A 130 6.51 11.67 4.14
N LEU A 131 5.43 10.91 4.42
CA LEU A 131 4.40 11.27 5.38
C LEU A 131 4.81 10.99 6.83
N THR A 132 5.58 9.95 7.12
CA THR A 132 5.98 9.60 8.49
C THR A 132 7.26 10.31 8.92
N SER A 133 8.04 10.83 7.98
CA SER A 133 9.32 11.47 8.30
C SER A 133 9.18 12.70 9.22
N THR A 134 10.13 12.78 10.15
CA THR A 134 10.31 13.85 11.14
C THR A 134 11.37 14.88 10.72
N ASP A 135 11.94 14.77 9.51
CA ASP A 135 12.85 15.78 8.97
C ASP A 135 12.10 17.13 8.87
N SER A 136 12.69 18.19 9.43
CA SER A 136 12.10 19.53 9.49
C SER A 136 11.69 20.08 8.13
N LYS A 137 12.36 19.65 7.06
CA LYS A 137 12.04 20.03 5.67
C LYS A 137 10.69 19.50 5.24
N TYR A 138 10.35 18.27 5.63
CA TYR A 138 9.06 17.66 5.31
C TYR A 138 7.95 18.18 6.23
N ILE A 139 8.26 18.53 7.49
CA ILE A 139 7.28 19.15 8.39
C ILE A 139 6.73 20.44 7.76
N ASN A 140 7.62 21.35 7.32
CA ASN A 140 7.19 22.60 6.67
C ASN A 140 6.46 22.38 5.34
N LEU A 141 6.86 21.36 4.58
CA LEU A 141 6.15 20.96 3.37
C LEU A 141 4.71 20.54 3.71
N TRP A 142 4.53 19.62 4.65
CA TRP A 142 3.21 19.11 5.03
C TRP A 142 2.32 20.20 5.61
N ARG A 143 2.84 21.11 6.43
CA ARG A 143 2.09 22.29 6.89
C ARG A 143 1.53 23.14 5.75
N THR A 144 2.15 23.09 4.56
CA THR A 144 1.69 23.81 3.37
C THR A 144 0.68 23.00 2.55
N ILE A 145 0.95 21.70 2.32
CA ILE A 145 0.20 20.90 1.35
C ILE A 145 -0.88 20.01 1.97
N PHE A 146 -0.89 19.80 3.29
CA PHE A 146 -1.73 18.78 3.94
C PHE A 146 -3.22 18.94 3.64
N SER A 147 -3.76 20.15 3.79
CA SER A 147 -5.17 20.43 3.51
C SER A 147 -5.55 20.27 2.04
N ASP A 148 -4.59 20.40 1.12
CA ASP A 148 -4.82 20.14 -0.31
C ASP A 148 -4.72 18.63 -0.63
N VAL A 149 -3.89 17.88 0.11
CA VAL A 149 -3.79 16.41 -0.04
C VAL A 149 -5.04 15.73 0.52
N PHE A 150 -5.52 16.18 1.67
CA PHE A 150 -6.70 15.62 2.36
C PHE A 150 -7.83 16.65 2.44
N PRO A 151 -8.42 17.08 1.31
CA PRO A 151 -9.40 18.16 1.28
C PRO A 151 -10.71 17.83 2.00
N ASN A 152 -10.99 16.55 2.24
CA ASN A 152 -12.20 16.09 2.94
C ASN A 152 -11.92 15.64 4.39
N TYR A 153 -10.71 15.90 4.91
CA TYR A 153 -10.37 15.60 6.30
C TYR A 153 -10.75 16.78 7.20
N GLU A 154 -11.50 16.49 8.27
CA GLU A 154 -11.80 17.46 9.31
C GLU A 154 -10.67 17.49 10.33
N MET A 155 -9.97 18.62 10.40
CA MET A 155 -8.88 18.86 11.35
C MET A 155 -9.37 18.68 12.79
N GLN A 156 -8.71 17.81 13.56
CA GLN A 156 -9.04 17.51 14.95
C GLN A 156 -8.20 18.32 15.93
N SER A 157 -6.94 18.58 15.60
CA SER A 157 -6.03 19.28 16.52
C SER A 157 -5.12 20.26 15.77
N SER A 158 -4.05 19.77 15.15
CA SER A 158 -3.09 20.59 14.41
C SER A 158 -2.54 19.78 13.26
N ILE A 159 -2.08 20.45 12.20
CA ILE A 159 -1.59 19.74 11.01
C ILE A 159 -0.49 18.76 11.39
N ASP A 160 0.44 19.12 12.27
CA ASP A 160 1.54 18.24 12.66
C ASP A 160 1.05 16.99 13.41
N HIS A 161 0.08 17.17 14.33
CA HIS A 161 -0.52 16.08 15.09
C HIS A 161 -1.31 15.13 14.17
N ASP A 162 -2.22 15.69 13.37
CA ASP A 162 -3.13 14.92 12.53
C ASP A 162 -2.37 14.23 11.39
N LYS A 163 -1.37 14.90 10.81
CA LYS A 163 -0.41 14.29 9.86
C LYS A 163 0.33 13.11 10.46
N HIS A 164 0.72 13.18 11.74
CA HIS A 164 1.36 12.05 12.42
C HIS A 164 0.40 10.87 12.57
N LEU A 165 -0.85 11.13 12.98
CA LEU A 165 -1.89 10.10 13.11
C LEU A 165 -2.21 9.43 11.76
N ILE A 166 -2.47 10.24 10.72
CA ILE A 166 -2.73 9.73 9.36
C ILE A 166 -1.51 8.97 8.83
N GLY A 167 -0.30 9.48 9.09
CA GLY A 167 0.96 8.81 8.75
C GLY A 167 1.07 7.42 9.36
N ALA A 168 0.74 7.27 10.63
CA ALA A 168 0.74 5.96 11.31
C ALA A 168 -0.28 5.00 10.70
N LYS A 169 -1.51 5.47 10.40
CA LYS A 169 -2.54 4.67 9.72
C LYS A 169 -2.08 4.19 8.34
N ILE A 170 -1.55 5.10 7.52
CA ILE A 170 -1.05 4.78 6.18
C ILE A 170 0.15 3.82 6.25
N ASP A 171 1.02 3.94 7.25
CA ASP A 171 2.14 3.00 7.43
C ASP A 171 1.66 1.59 7.84
N ASN A 172 0.65 1.51 8.70
CA ASN A 172 0.00 0.25 9.03
C ASN A 172 -0.61 -0.42 7.78
N ILE A 173 -1.32 0.37 6.96
CA ILE A 173 -1.86 -0.10 5.67
C ILE A 173 -0.75 -0.54 4.72
N ARG A 174 0.39 0.15 4.67
CA ARG A 174 1.55 -0.27 3.88
C ARG A 174 2.06 -1.63 4.33
N ASN A 175 2.19 -1.87 5.63
CA ASN A 175 2.61 -3.16 6.15
C ASN A 175 1.61 -4.26 5.81
N PHE A 176 0.31 -4.01 5.96
CA PHE A 176 -0.76 -4.93 5.56
C PHE A 176 -0.72 -5.24 4.04
N ARG A 177 -0.59 -4.21 3.21
CA ARG A 177 -0.41 -4.33 1.76
C ARG A 177 0.82 -5.18 1.44
N ASN A 178 1.95 -4.94 2.08
CA ASN A 178 3.16 -5.76 1.84
C ASN A 178 2.91 -7.23 2.14
N ARG A 179 2.19 -7.58 3.22
CA ARG A 179 1.81 -8.97 3.52
C ARG A 179 1.01 -9.60 2.38
N ILE A 180 0.00 -8.89 1.86
CA ILE A 180 -0.79 -9.34 0.70
C ILE A 180 0.09 -9.61 -0.52
N PHE A 181 0.98 -8.68 -0.87
CA PHE A 181 1.84 -8.81 -2.05
C PHE A 181 3.00 -9.82 -1.86
N HIS A 182 3.34 -10.17 -0.62
CA HIS A 182 4.21 -11.30 -0.28
C HIS A 182 3.43 -12.62 -0.10
N TYR A 183 2.13 -12.62 -0.41
CA TYR A 183 1.16 -13.71 -0.26
C TYR A 183 1.13 -14.34 1.14
N GLU A 184 1.45 -13.56 2.17
CA GLU A 184 1.42 -13.98 3.57
C GLU A 184 -0.02 -14.19 4.05
N PRO A 185 -0.24 -15.04 5.07
CA PRO A 185 -1.55 -15.21 5.67
C PRO A 185 -2.07 -13.92 6.32
N ILE A 186 -3.29 -13.53 5.97
CA ILE A 186 -4.09 -12.44 6.56
C ILE A 186 -5.51 -12.90 6.94
N TYR A 187 -5.96 -14.08 6.48
CA TYR A 187 -7.34 -14.56 6.61
C TYR A 187 -7.89 -14.68 8.05
N ASN A 188 -7.00 -14.77 9.05
CA ASN A 188 -7.35 -14.93 10.46
C ASN A 188 -6.97 -13.72 11.31
N GLN A 189 -6.71 -12.56 10.70
CA GLN A 189 -6.42 -11.34 11.43
C GLN A 189 -7.71 -10.75 12.02
N ASN A 190 -7.70 -10.46 13.32
CA ASN A 190 -8.87 -9.93 14.03
C ASN A 190 -9.24 -8.50 13.58
N ASN A 191 -8.29 -7.76 13.01
CA ASN A 191 -8.44 -6.35 12.64
C ASN A 191 -8.70 -6.14 11.13
N LEU A 192 -9.11 -7.17 10.38
CA LEU A 192 -9.39 -7.02 8.94
C LEU A 192 -10.49 -5.99 8.66
N GLN A 193 -11.55 -6.01 9.46
CA GLN A 193 -12.67 -5.07 9.32
C GLN A 193 -12.23 -3.64 9.64
N ASP A 194 -11.40 -3.46 10.67
CA ASP A 194 -10.84 -2.15 11.00
C ASP A 194 -9.93 -1.65 9.88
N MET A 195 -9.04 -2.50 9.36
CA MET A 195 -8.16 -2.17 8.25
C MET A 195 -8.94 -1.77 6.99
N HIS A 196 -10.02 -2.49 6.69
CA HIS A 196 -10.93 -2.20 5.58
C HIS A 196 -11.59 -0.83 5.76
N ALA A 197 -12.15 -0.54 6.93
CA ALA A 197 -12.74 0.76 7.24
C ALA A 197 -11.70 1.91 7.19
N GLU A 198 -10.50 1.70 7.74
CA GLU A 198 -9.44 2.70 7.73
C GLU A 198 -9.01 3.09 6.32
N ILE A 199 -8.92 2.12 5.40
CA ILE A 199 -8.58 2.42 4.00
C ILE A 199 -9.69 3.27 3.37
N PHE A 200 -10.96 2.96 3.63
CA PHE A 200 -12.10 3.76 3.14
C PHE A 200 -12.13 5.18 3.72
N ASP A 201 -11.78 5.35 4.99
CA ASP A 201 -11.68 6.67 5.62
C ASP A 201 -10.62 7.52 4.92
N ILE A 202 -9.40 6.98 4.76
CA ILE A 202 -8.32 7.71 4.09
C ILE A 202 -8.67 8.00 2.63
N LEU A 203 -9.29 7.04 1.93
CA LEU A 203 -9.72 7.24 0.56
C LEU A 203 -10.77 8.36 0.47
N GLY A 204 -11.70 8.42 1.43
CA GLY A 204 -12.68 9.50 1.54
C GLY A 204 -12.05 10.85 1.82
N TRP A 205 -11.03 10.91 2.70
CA TRP A 205 -10.27 12.12 2.99
C TRP A 205 -9.56 12.66 1.75
N LEU A 206 -9.00 11.76 0.93
CA LEU A 206 -8.37 12.10 -0.35
C LEU A 206 -9.41 12.54 -1.39
N ASN A 207 -10.46 11.74 -1.61
CA ASN A 207 -11.46 11.96 -2.64
C ASN A 207 -12.76 11.16 -2.36
N LYS A 208 -13.87 11.86 -2.14
CA LYS A 208 -15.19 11.25 -1.87
C LYS A 208 -15.70 10.36 -3.01
N ASP A 209 -15.50 10.75 -4.27
CA ASP A 209 -15.96 9.97 -5.42
C ASP A 209 -15.15 8.68 -5.57
N MET A 210 -13.85 8.72 -5.26
CA MET A 210 -13.02 7.53 -5.24
C MET A 210 -13.45 6.57 -4.12
N LYS A 211 -13.86 7.09 -2.95
CA LYS A 211 -14.47 6.29 -1.89
C LYS A 211 -15.73 5.58 -2.39
N ILE A 212 -16.67 6.33 -2.97
CA ILE A 212 -17.92 5.78 -3.53
C ILE A 212 -17.64 4.70 -4.58
N LEU A 213 -16.71 4.96 -5.51
CA LEU A 213 -16.32 3.98 -6.52
C LEU A 213 -15.86 2.66 -5.89
N ASN A 214 -15.06 2.73 -4.82
CA ASN A 214 -14.56 1.53 -4.15
C ASN A 214 -15.66 0.83 -3.35
N GLU A 215 -16.59 1.56 -2.74
CA GLU A 215 -17.75 0.99 -2.04
C GLU A 215 -18.68 0.23 -3.01
N LEU A 216 -18.84 0.70 -4.25
CA LEU A 216 -19.68 0.04 -5.27
C LEU A 216 -19.16 -1.33 -5.69
N PHE A 217 -17.85 -1.54 -5.62
CA PHE A 217 -17.18 -2.80 -6.02
C PHE A 217 -16.58 -3.53 -4.81
N ASP A 218 -17.02 -3.22 -3.60
CA ASP A 218 -16.55 -3.86 -2.37
C ASP A 218 -17.28 -5.18 -2.12
N GLU A 219 -16.56 -6.30 -2.24
CA GLU A 219 -17.07 -7.64 -1.99
C GLU A 219 -16.66 -8.18 -0.60
N PHE A 220 -16.04 -7.36 0.25
CA PHE A 220 -15.48 -7.79 1.54
C PHE A 220 -16.52 -8.46 2.47
N LYS A 221 -17.78 -8.03 2.43
CA LYS A 221 -18.86 -8.63 3.26
C LYS A 221 -19.18 -10.09 2.89
N HIS A 222 -18.74 -10.58 1.72
CA HIS A 222 -19.04 -11.93 1.25
C HIS A 222 -18.05 -13.01 1.72
N ILE A 223 -16.98 -12.63 2.42
CA ILE A 223 -15.87 -13.51 2.84
C ILE A 223 -16.36 -14.76 3.60
N GLU A 224 -17.33 -14.63 4.50
CA GLU A 224 -17.80 -15.75 5.31
C GLU A 224 -18.59 -16.77 4.46
N THR A 225 -19.29 -16.29 3.44
CA THR A 225 -19.96 -17.13 2.44
C THR A 225 -18.93 -17.84 1.56
N ASP A 226 -17.85 -17.13 1.18
CA ASP A 226 -16.75 -17.70 0.40
C ASP A 226 -16.08 -18.86 1.12
N ARG A 227 -15.83 -18.75 2.43
CA ARG A 227 -15.19 -19.84 3.19
C ARG A 227 -16.01 -21.14 3.11
N LYS A 228 -17.32 -21.08 3.37
CA LYS A 228 -18.22 -22.24 3.30
C LYS A 228 -18.26 -22.80 1.88
N ARG A 229 -18.35 -21.92 0.88
CA ARG A 229 -18.36 -22.30 -0.54
C ARG A 229 -17.07 -23.01 -0.96
N ILE A 230 -15.91 -22.49 -0.56
CA ILE A 230 -14.59 -23.07 -0.87
C ILE A 230 -14.49 -24.49 -0.27
N PHE A 231 -14.83 -24.63 1.01
CA PHE A 231 -14.79 -25.92 1.69
C PHE A 231 -15.64 -26.97 0.96
N ASN A 232 -16.90 -26.65 0.63
CA ASN A 232 -17.81 -27.55 -0.07
C ASN A 232 -17.35 -27.93 -1.50
N ILE A 233 -16.55 -27.08 -2.15
CA ILE A 233 -15.96 -27.39 -3.46
C ILE A 233 -14.79 -28.35 -3.30
N LEU A 234 -13.93 -28.11 -2.31
CA LEU A 234 -12.75 -28.93 -2.04
C LEU A 234 -13.11 -30.32 -1.51
N GLU A 235 -14.23 -30.47 -0.80
CA GLU A 235 -14.70 -31.78 -0.29
C GLU A 235 -14.97 -32.81 -1.39
N LYS A 236 -15.11 -32.37 -2.65
CA LYS A 236 -15.33 -33.23 -3.81
C LYS A 236 -14.05 -33.87 -4.36
N PHE A 237 -12.87 -33.52 -3.83
CA PHE A 237 -11.55 -33.95 -4.29
C PHE A 237 -10.76 -34.63 -3.16
#